data_AF-A0A9E4T8E5-F1
#
_entry.id   AF-A0A9E4T8E5-F1
#
_cell.length_a   1.000
_cell.length_b   1.000
_cell.length_c   1.000
_cell.angle_alpha   90.00
_cell.angle_beta   90.00
_cell.angle_gamma   90.00
#
_symmetry.space_group_name_H-M   'P 1'
#
loop_
_entity.id
_entity.type
_entity.pdbx_description
1 polymer ?
#
loop_
_entity_poly.entity_id
_entity_poly.type
_entity_poly.pdbx_seq_one_letter_code
_entity_poly.pdbx_strand_id
1 'polypeptide(L)' 'MAVPLPFDGLKVVDISWVIVGPTTVKYLADHGATVVRLEAATPLDILRTAGPFKDGVPGPDRTHFFGDINAS' A
#
# COMPACT_ATOMS: atom_id res chain seq x y z
N MET A 1 -28.08 -0.40 11.60
CA MET A 1 -27.17 -1.15 10.71
C MET A 1 -26.23 -0.12 10.09
N ALA A 2 -24.92 -0.38 10.07
CA ALA A 2 -23.98 0.52 9.39
C ALA A 2 -24.24 0.49 7.88
N VAL A 3 -24.09 1.63 7.22
CA VAL A 3 -24.17 1.71 5.75
C VAL A 3 -22.87 1.13 5.20
N PRO A 4 -22.92 0.16 4.26
CA PRO A 4 -21.71 -0.38 3.65
C PRO A 4 -20.94 0.70 2.90
N LEU A 5 -19.61 0.63 2.92
CA LEU A 5 -18.78 1.56 2.16
C LEU A 5 -18.94 1.29 0.64
N PRO A 6 -18.63 2.28 -0.22
CA PRO A 6 -18.88 2.19 -1.66
C PRO A 6 -18.29 0.97 -2.37
N PHE A 7 -17.22 0.38 -1.85
CA PHE A 7 -16.56 -0.79 -2.43
C PHE A 7 -16.60 -2.04 -1.53
N ASP A 8 -17.51 -2.10 -0.56
CA ASP A 8 -17.68 -3.28 0.28
C ASP A 8 -17.88 -4.55 -0.57
N GLY A 9 -17.03 -5.56 -0.32
CA GLY A 9 -17.05 -6.85 -1.03
C GLY A 9 -16.22 -6.89 -2.31
N LEU A 10 -15.69 -5.76 -2.79
CA LEU A 10 -14.74 -5.74 -3.91
C LEU A 10 -13.40 -6.34 -3.47
N LYS A 11 -12.82 -7.21 -4.32
CA LYS A 11 -11.49 -7.81 -4.11
C LYS A 11 -10.55 -7.39 -5.24
N VAL A 12 -9.39 -6.85 -4.88
CA VAL A 12 -8.40 -6.32 -5.82
C VAL A 12 -7.05 -7.00 -5.58
N VAL A 13 -6.41 -7.44 -6.65
CA VAL A 13 -5.00 -7.83 -6.61
C VAL A 13 -4.19 -6.68 -7.16
N ASP A 14 -3.32 -6.10 -6.33
CA ASP A 14 -2.41 -5.03 -6.71
C ASP A 14 -1.03 -5.60 -7.04
N ILE A 15 -0.66 -5.57 -8.33
CA ILE A 15 0.67 -5.93 -8.84
C ILE A 15 1.49 -4.70 -9.23
N SER A 16 1.05 -3.51 -8.81
CA SER A 16 1.72 -2.27 -9.10
C SER A 16 2.81 -1.95 -8.07
N TRP A 17 3.62 -0.97 -8.42
CA TRP A 17 4.84 -0.60 -7.72
C TRP A 17 5.05 0.91 -7.78
N VAL A 18 5.94 1.39 -6.93
CA VAL A 18 6.24 2.81 -6.77
C VAL A 18 4.98 3.54 -6.27
N ILE A 19 4.51 4.61 -6.92
CA ILE A 19 3.53 5.52 -6.30
C ILE A 19 2.14 5.41 -6.93
N VAL A 20 2.04 5.51 -8.25
CA VAL A 20 0.75 5.78 -8.92
C VAL A 20 -0.25 4.64 -8.76
N GLY A 21 0.21 3.40 -8.97
CA GLY A 21 -0.64 2.22 -8.83
C GLY A 21 -1.10 2.00 -7.39
N PRO A 22 -0.18 1.95 -6.39
CA PRO A 22 -0.57 1.74 -5.00
C PRO A 22 -1.50 2.84 -4.48
N THR A 23 -1.24 4.11 -4.84
CA THR A 23 -2.13 5.23 -4.50
C THR A 23 -3.53 5.05 -5.08
N THR A 24 -3.64 4.53 -6.31
CA THR A 24 -4.95 4.32 -6.94
C THR A 24 -5.76 3.27 -6.20
N VAL A 25 -5.15 2.13 -5.87
CA VAL A 25 -5.85 1.04 -5.17
C VAL A 25 -6.06 1.33 -3.69
N LYS A 26 -5.22 2.17 -3.07
CA LYS A 26 -5.43 2.69 -1.71
C LYS A 26 -6.79 3.37 -1.59
N TYR A 27 -7.20 4.20 -2.56
CA TYR A 27 -8.54 4.79 -2.54
C TYR A 27 -9.66 3.75 -2.55
N LEU A 28 -9.46 2.61 -3.22
CA LEU A 28 -10.43 1.51 -3.19
C LEU A 28 -10.50 0.87 -1.80
N ALA A 29 -9.34 0.63 -1.17
CA ALA A 29 -9.26 0.09 0.18
C ALA A 29 -9.84 1.05 1.24
N ASP A 30 -9.51 2.34 1.18
CA ASP A 30 -10.06 3.41 2.05
C ASP A 30 -11.60 3.45 2.00
N HIS A 31 -12.21 2.98 0.91
CA HIS A 31 -13.65 2.95 0.68
C HIS A 31 -14.24 1.52 0.67
N GLY A 32 -13.58 0.56 1.34
CA GLY A 32 -14.17 -0.73 1.71
C GLY A 32 -13.72 -1.95 0.89
N ALA A 33 -12.87 -1.76 -0.13
CA ALA A 33 -12.34 -2.89 -0.90
C ALA A 33 -11.31 -3.70 -0.09
N THR A 34 -11.26 -5.01 -0.31
CA THR A 34 -10.13 -5.84 0.09
C THR A 34 -9.05 -5.80 -0.98
N VAL A 35 -7.94 -5.12 -0.71
CA VAL A 35 -6.80 -5.02 -1.63
C VAL A 35 -5.66 -5.90 -1.13
N VAL A 36 -5.21 -6.84 -1.95
CA VAL A 36 -4.04 -7.68 -1.69
C VAL A 36 -2.92 -7.26 -2.61
N ARG A 37 -1.86 -6.69 -2.03
CA ARG A 37 -0.64 -6.35 -2.75
C ARG A 37 0.23 -7.59 -2.95
N LEU A 38 0.58 -7.87 -4.19
CA LEU A 38 1.53 -8.90 -4.58
C LEU A 38 2.86 -8.23 -4.90
N GLU A 39 3.89 -8.53 -4.11
CA GLU A 39 5.21 -7.93 -4.23
C GLU A 39 6.28 -9.01 -4.41
N ALA A 40 7.28 -8.73 -5.23
CA ALA A 40 8.44 -9.59 -5.37
C ALA A 40 9.30 -9.58 -4.10
N ALA A 41 9.80 -10.75 -3.70
CA ALA A 41 10.74 -10.84 -2.58
C ALA A 41 12.12 -10.22 -2.92
N THR A 42 12.50 -10.20 -4.21
CA THR A 42 13.74 -9.59 -4.71
C THR A 42 13.61 -9.27 -6.21
N PRO A 43 13.89 -8.02 -6.65
CA PRO A 43 14.10 -6.84 -5.82
C PRO A 43 12.81 -6.42 -5.10
N LEU A 44 12.94 -5.81 -3.93
CA LEU A 44 11.82 -5.13 -3.26
C LEU A 44 11.42 -3.89 -4.06
N ASP A 45 10.19 -3.41 -3.85
CA ASP A 45 9.78 -2.09 -4.32
C ASP A 45 10.76 -1.03 -3.81
N ILE A 46 11.15 -0.08 -4.68
CA ILE A 46 12.07 1.01 -4.35
C ILE A 46 11.58 1.83 -3.16
N LEU A 47 10.27 1.92 -2.94
CA LEU A 47 9.71 2.67 -1.81
C LEU A 47 9.91 1.96 -0.48
N ARG A 48 10.20 0.65 -0.47
CA ARG A 48 10.69 -0.05 0.73
C ARG A 48 12.12 0.31 1.09
N THR A 49 12.92 0.78 0.14
CA THR A 49 14.35 1.01 0.34
C THR A 49 14.75 2.48 0.28
N ALA A 50 13.81 3.37 -0.07
CA ALA A 50 13.99 4.81 -0.03
C ALA A 50 13.59 5.37 1.35
N GLY A 51 14.46 6.20 1.93
CA GLY A 51 14.11 7.02 3.09
C GLY A 51 13.10 8.12 2.72
N PRO A 52 12.51 8.84 3.69
CA PRO A 52 12.96 8.90 5.07
C PRO A 52 12.60 7.64 5.85
N PHE A 53 13.53 7.20 6.69
CA PHE A 53 13.34 6.07 7.58
C PHE A 53 12.99 6.52 8.98
N LYS A 54 12.12 5.78 9.66
CA LYS A 54 11.81 5.95 11.07
C LYS A 54 13.11 5.96 11.89
N ASP A 55 13.28 6.98 12.72
CA ASP A 55 14.46 7.22 13.57
C ASP A 55 15.80 7.27 12.82
N GLY A 56 15.78 7.49 11.50
CA GLY A 56 16.99 7.45 10.66
C GLY A 56 17.60 6.06 10.48
N VAL A 57 16.90 4.99 10.91
CA VAL A 57 17.39 3.60 10.81
C VAL A 57 16.80 2.93 9.57
N PRO A 58 17.63 2.57 8.56
CA PRO A 58 17.17 1.91 7.34
C PRO A 58 16.44 0.59 7.60
N GLY A 59 15.41 0.31 6.80
CA GLY A 59 14.71 -0.98 6.80
C GLY A 59 13.44 -0.97 5.96
N PRO A 60 13.06 -2.12 5.36
CA PRO A 60 11.94 -2.24 4.43
C PRO A 60 10.56 -1.92 5.02
N ASP A 61 10.41 -2.06 6.34
CA ASP A 61 9.20 -1.73 7.09
C ASP A 61 9.39 -0.46 7.95
N ARG A 62 10.39 0.35 7.61
CA ARG A 62 10.73 1.59 8.33
C ARG A 62 10.65 2.84 7.46
N THR A 63 10.35 2.67 6.18
CA THR A 63 10.19 3.75 5.21
C THR A 63 8.85 4.48 5.37
N HIS A 64 8.88 5.80 5.33
CA HIS A 64 7.68 6.63 5.27
C HIS A 64 6.90 6.42 3.97
N PHE A 65 7.58 6.37 2.83
CA PHE A 65 6.93 6.30 1.52
C PHE A 65 6.05 5.06 1.39
N PHE A 66 6.56 3.89 1.78
CA PHE A 66 5.79 2.66 1.68
C PHE A 66 4.59 2.67 2.64
N GLY A 67 4.78 3.16 3.87
CA GLY A 67 3.71 3.24 4.87
C GLY A 67 2.59 4.20 4.48
N ASP A 68 2.92 5.34 3.87
CA ASP A 68 1.94 6.38 3.49
C ASP A 68 1.00 5.89 2.37
N ILE A 69 1.55 5.27 1.33
CA ILE A 69 0.77 4.93 0.13
C ILE A 69 0.11 3.54 0.16
N ASN A 70 0.51 2.66 1.09
CA ASN A 70 0.00 1.27 1.18
C ASN A 70 -0.85 1.00 2.44
N ALA A 71 -1.24 2.04 3.18
CA ALA A 71 -2.11 1.92 4.35
C ALA A 71 -3.53 2.44 4.07
N SER A 72 -4.53 1.70 4.57
CA SER A 72 -5.96 2.03 4.60
C SER A 72 -6.59 1.62 5.92
#